data_AF-A0A4Z1I5R0-F1
#
_entry.id   AF-A0A4Z1I5R0-F1
#
_cell.length_a   1.000
_cell.length_b   1.000
_cell.length_c   1.000
_cell.angle_alpha   90.00
_cell.angle_beta   90.00
_cell.angle_gamma   90.00
#
_symmetry.space_group_name_H-M   'P 1'
#
loop_
_entity.id
_entity.type
_entity.pdbx_description
1 polymer ?
#
loop_
_entity_poly.entity_id
_entity_poly.type
_entity_poly.pdbx_seq_one_letter_code
_entity_poly.pdbx_strand_id
1 'polypeptide(L)'
;MYISKIASVAALISVVAAIPSPQKGTKDAATAASGNDASFTLASDAIQSGSFADGSGEIGAAEVGQAKSATSKNNFINFCSGSTLTNGLQVTTGSCNGIPMGKLPAKTAMVSSTIINPPTGGKGIPSDTTFNITVQMSNIVAGSFTNADSTYFAAPQDLSGGKVIGHTHVTVQDLGSSLNPTKALDATQFTFFKGINDAGDGNGLLSAVVTGGLPAGNYRVCTMASSSNHQPVIMPVAQRGTADDCTKFVVTGSGTTANAASDDGSGGQAAAALAASAVAAGPNNSVASSAAAASSKGSAAKGNANAASATSKAAKATSTASTSAKAASTANAQGGNKGQGGKNGGTNAQGGRGGNNGKRRRSRLEFIA
;
A
#
# COMPACT_ATOMS: atom_id res chain seq x y z
N MET A 1 32.20 -81.47 19.88
CA MET A 1 30.94 -80.89 19.38
C MET A 1 31.14 -79.40 19.28
N TYR A 2 31.51 -78.91 18.09
CA TYR A 2 30.65 -78.44 17.00
C TYR A 2 30.08 -77.02 17.22
N ILE A 3 30.65 -76.13 16.39
CA ILE A 3 30.31 -74.76 15.98
C ILE A 3 28.81 -74.51 15.85
N SER A 4 28.32 -73.31 16.25
CA SER A 4 27.29 -72.50 15.56
C SER A 4 26.83 -71.33 16.44
N LYS A 5 26.41 -70.15 15.97
CA LYS A 5 26.43 -69.48 14.66
C LYS A 5 26.11 -67.99 14.94
N ILE A 6 26.62 -67.15 14.06
CA ILE A 6 26.40 -65.71 13.89
C ILE A 6 24.91 -65.39 13.72
N ALA A 7 24.45 -64.27 14.27
CA ALA A 7 23.39 -63.46 13.67
C ALA A 7 23.56 -61.98 14.06
N SER A 8 24.28 -61.26 13.20
CA SER A 8 24.28 -59.80 13.12
C SER A 8 22.87 -59.32 12.77
N VAL A 9 22.29 -58.45 13.59
CA VAL A 9 21.16 -57.61 13.19
C VAL A 9 21.71 -56.22 12.93
N ALA A 10 21.95 -55.92 11.66
CA ALA A 10 22.18 -54.57 11.18
C ALA A 10 20.87 -53.78 11.31
N ALA A 11 20.78 -52.91 12.31
CA ALA A 11 19.76 -51.88 12.32
C ALA A 11 20.15 -50.81 11.29
N LEU A 12 19.46 -50.80 10.14
CA LEU A 12 19.46 -49.67 9.21
C LEU A 12 18.94 -48.44 9.96
N ILE A 13 19.83 -47.52 10.33
CA ILE A 13 19.43 -46.16 10.68
C ILE A 13 19.28 -45.42 9.36
N SER A 14 18.05 -45.35 8.86
CA SER A 14 17.68 -44.37 7.83
C SER A 14 17.71 -42.99 8.48
N VAL A 15 18.83 -42.28 8.37
CA VAL A 15 18.87 -40.83 8.59
C VAL A 15 18.16 -40.19 7.40
N VAL A 16 16.84 -40.04 7.49
CA VAL A 16 16.13 -39.07 6.65
C VAL A 16 16.47 -37.71 7.24
N ALA A 17 17.40 -37.01 6.58
CA ALA A 17 17.54 -35.58 6.76
C ALA A 17 16.19 -34.95 6.39
N ALA A 18 15.44 -34.51 7.40
CA ALA A 18 14.27 -33.68 7.19
C ALA A 18 14.77 -32.33 6.65
N ILE A 19 14.82 -32.22 5.33
CA ILE A 19 14.90 -30.94 4.64
C ILE A 19 13.57 -30.23 4.95
N PRO A 20 13.53 -29.09 5.65
CA PRO A 20 12.30 -28.32 5.73
C PRO A 20 11.99 -27.85 4.31
N SER A 21 10.93 -28.42 3.74
CA SER A 21 10.33 -27.89 2.51
C SER A 21 9.84 -26.47 2.78
N PRO A 22 9.98 -25.53 1.83
CA PRO A 22 9.46 -24.19 2.00
C PRO A 22 7.95 -24.27 2.17
N GLN A 23 7.44 -23.87 3.33
CA GLN A 23 6.01 -23.74 3.54
C GLN A 23 5.45 -22.71 2.55
N LYS A 24 4.64 -23.21 1.63
CA LYS A 24 3.79 -22.45 0.74
C LYS A 24 2.83 -21.63 1.62
N GLY A 25 3.06 -20.33 1.70
CA GLY A 25 2.27 -19.42 2.52
C GLY A 25 0.80 -19.40 2.08
N THR A 26 -0.08 -19.89 2.94
CA THR A 26 -1.50 -19.54 2.92
C THR A 26 -1.65 -18.23 3.69
N LYS A 27 -1.41 -17.11 2.99
CA LYS A 27 -1.68 -15.76 3.51
C LYS A 27 -3.16 -15.43 3.29
N ASP A 28 -4.04 -16.03 4.07
CA ASP A 28 -5.44 -15.58 4.20
C ASP A 28 -5.90 -15.90 5.61
N ALA A 29 -5.39 -15.15 6.58
CA ALA A 29 -5.96 -15.12 7.91
C ALA A 29 -6.14 -13.65 8.28
N ALA A 30 -7.28 -13.08 7.90
CA ALA A 30 -7.86 -12.04 8.73
C ALA A 30 -8.14 -12.69 10.08
N THR A 31 -7.36 -12.35 11.10
CA THR A 31 -7.68 -12.76 12.47
C THR A 31 -9.01 -12.09 12.80
N ALA A 32 -10.09 -12.88 12.83
CA ALA A 32 -11.36 -12.41 13.35
C ALA A 32 -11.11 -11.83 14.75
N ALA A 33 -11.70 -10.67 15.07
CA ALA A 33 -11.52 -10.09 16.39
C ALA A 33 -12.04 -11.10 17.42
N SER A 34 -11.26 -11.34 18.47
CA SER A 34 -11.52 -12.37 19.47
C SER A 34 -12.56 -11.94 20.52
N GLY A 35 -13.50 -11.05 20.13
CA GLY A 35 -14.52 -10.46 20.98
C GLY A 35 -15.93 -10.86 20.55
N ASN A 36 -16.94 -10.49 21.35
CA ASN A 36 -18.34 -10.58 20.93
C ASN A 36 -18.65 -9.44 19.93
N ASP A 37 -18.13 -9.56 18.72
CA ASP A 37 -18.22 -8.56 17.65
C ASP A 37 -19.66 -8.35 17.11
N ALA A 38 -20.63 -9.10 17.63
CA ALA A 38 -22.05 -8.89 17.37
C ALA A 38 -22.70 -7.83 18.29
N SER A 39 -21.99 -7.35 19.32
CA SER A 39 -22.50 -6.34 20.25
C SER A 39 -22.21 -4.92 19.74
N PHE A 40 -23.22 -4.04 19.78
CA PHE A 40 -23.06 -2.60 19.50
C PHE A 40 -22.69 -1.78 20.74
N THR A 41 -22.37 -2.42 21.86
CA THR A 41 -22.01 -1.77 23.12
C THR A 41 -20.53 -1.96 23.46
N LEU A 42 -19.93 -0.94 24.08
CA LEU A 42 -18.55 -1.00 24.56
C LEU A 42 -18.43 -2.02 25.70
N ALA A 43 -17.53 -2.99 25.55
CA ALA A 43 -17.20 -3.93 26.62
C ALA A 43 -16.51 -3.21 27.81
N SER A 44 -16.84 -3.62 29.04
CA SER A 44 -16.38 -2.94 30.25
C SER A 44 -14.85 -2.97 30.43
N ASP A 45 -14.20 -4.04 29.99
CA ASP A 45 -12.75 -4.23 30.03
C ASP A 45 -12.01 -3.50 28.89
N ALA A 46 -12.74 -3.01 27.90
CA ALA A 46 -12.20 -2.19 26.82
C ALA A 46 -12.26 -0.68 27.15
N ILE A 47 -12.88 -0.25 28.26
CA ILE A 47 -13.03 1.17 28.63
C ILE A 47 -11.67 1.86 28.78
N GLN A 48 -11.47 2.92 28.01
CA GLN A 48 -10.30 3.79 28.10
C GLN A 48 -10.62 4.99 28.98
N SER A 49 -10.49 4.81 30.30
CA SER A 49 -10.78 5.85 31.29
C SER A 49 -9.92 7.12 31.13
N GLY A 50 -8.80 7.05 30.42
CA GLY A 50 -7.98 8.22 30.08
C GLY A 50 -8.74 9.27 29.26
N SER A 51 -9.75 8.89 28.47
CA SER A 51 -10.59 9.85 27.73
C SER A 51 -11.63 10.56 28.61
N PHE A 52 -11.67 10.31 29.92
CA PHE A 52 -12.66 10.94 30.81
C PHE A 52 -12.24 12.35 31.20
N ALA A 53 -10.95 12.68 31.02
CA ALA A 53 -10.37 13.97 31.34
C ALA A 53 -9.85 14.68 30.08
N ASP A 54 -9.75 16.01 30.15
CA ASP A 54 -9.41 16.87 29.03
C ASP A 54 -7.92 17.27 28.98
N GLY A 55 -7.10 16.76 29.90
CA GLY A 55 -5.66 17.03 29.97
C GLY A 55 -5.28 18.31 30.72
N SER A 56 -6.26 19.07 31.23
CA SER A 56 -6.01 20.34 31.92
C SER A 56 -5.75 20.22 33.43
N GLY A 57 -5.97 19.04 34.03
CA GLY A 57 -5.72 18.77 35.45
C GLY A 57 -4.66 17.70 35.70
N GLU A 58 -4.10 17.14 34.63
CA GLU A 58 -3.21 15.99 34.64
C GLU A 58 -1.74 16.41 34.73
N ILE A 59 -0.86 15.45 35.06
CA ILE A 59 0.59 15.68 35.07
C ILE A 59 1.04 16.21 33.69
N GLY A 60 1.72 17.36 33.67
CA GLY A 60 2.16 18.02 32.44
C GLY A 60 1.23 19.11 31.89
N ALA A 61 0.11 19.42 32.56
CA ALA A 61 -0.86 20.43 32.13
C ALA A 61 -0.38 21.91 32.18
N ALA A 62 0.88 22.17 32.56
CA ALA A 62 1.42 23.51 32.75
C ALA A 62 1.98 24.15 31.46
N GLU A 63 1.90 23.46 30.32
CA GLU A 63 2.39 23.95 29.04
C GLU A 63 1.53 25.10 28.50
N VAL A 64 2.14 26.28 28.34
CA VAL A 64 1.44 27.47 27.87
C VAL A 64 0.89 27.25 26.46
N GLY A 65 -0.42 27.41 26.31
CA GLY A 65 -1.11 27.26 25.02
C GLY A 65 -1.62 25.85 24.71
N GLN A 66 -1.58 24.91 25.67
CA GLN A 66 -2.17 23.58 25.50
C GLN A 66 -3.69 23.66 25.27
N ALA A 67 -4.18 23.01 24.21
CA ALA A 67 -5.61 22.83 23.97
C ALA A 67 -6.18 21.68 24.82
N LYS A 68 -7.44 21.83 25.27
CA LYS A 68 -8.18 20.77 25.96
C LYS A 68 -8.54 19.64 24.99
N SER A 69 -8.35 18.40 25.42
CA SER A 69 -8.84 17.22 24.70
C SER A 69 -10.37 17.14 24.77
N ALA A 70 -10.99 16.59 23.73
CA ALA A 70 -12.35 16.09 23.85
C ALA A 70 -12.39 14.96 24.88
N THR A 71 -13.54 14.78 25.54
CA THR A 71 -13.77 13.71 26.52
C THR A 71 -14.86 12.75 26.06
N SER A 72 -14.79 11.50 26.52
CA SER A 72 -15.77 10.46 26.23
C SER A 72 -15.75 9.38 27.29
N LYS A 73 -16.93 8.92 27.71
CA LYS A 73 -17.09 7.77 28.60
C LYS A 73 -17.25 6.43 27.85
N ASN A 74 -17.35 6.47 26.53
CA ASN A 74 -17.59 5.32 25.67
C ASN A 74 -16.52 5.19 24.58
N ASN A 75 -15.27 5.58 24.86
CA ASN A 75 -14.13 5.49 23.93
C ASN A 75 -14.40 6.07 22.54
N PHE A 76 -15.25 7.10 22.46
CA PHE A 76 -15.64 7.72 21.20
C PHE A 76 -16.25 6.76 20.15
N ILE A 77 -16.82 5.61 20.54
CA ILE A 77 -17.39 4.64 19.58
C ILE A 77 -18.47 5.23 18.66
N ASN A 78 -19.11 6.33 19.09
CA ASN A 78 -20.15 7.04 18.33
C ASN A 78 -19.65 8.33 17.66
N PHE A 79 -18.35 8.59 17.61
CA PHE A 79 -17.78 9.84 17.10
C PHE A 79 -18.23 10.18 15.68
N CYS A 80 -18.34 9.16 14.82
CA CYS A 80 -18.77 9.33 13.43
C CYS A 80 -20.30 9.36 13.23
N SER A 81 -21.10 9.32 14.31
CA SER A 81 -22.56 9.35 14.19
C SER A 81 -23.03 10.61 13.47
N GLY A 82 -23.84 10.44 12.42
CA GLY A 82 -24.34 11.54 11.59
C GLY A 82 -23.37 12.01 10.50
N SER A 83 -22.20 11.39 10.35
CA SER A 83 -21.24 11.68 9.26
C SER A 83 -21.32 10.65 8.14
N THR A 84 -20.83 11.02 6.94
CA THR A 84 -20.52 10.05 5.88
C THR A 84 -19.42 9.11 6.37
N LEU A 85 -19.67 7.80 6.39
CA LEU A 85 -18.70 6.82 6.89
C LEU A 85 -17.74 6.38 5.79
N THR A 86 -16.45 6.22 6.13
CA THR A 86 -15.45 5.64 5.22
C THR A 86 -15.83 4.21 4.84
N ASN A 87 -16.16 3.38 5.83
CA ASN A 87 -16.70 2.02 5.69
C ASN A 87 -15.97 1.15 4.63
N GLY A 88 -14.64 1.13 4.67
CA GLY A 88 -13.80 0.31 3.77
C GLY A 88 -13.54 0.91 2.39
N LEU A 89 -14.06 2.10 2.10
CA LEU A 89 -13.98 2.75 0.79
C LEU A 89 -13.06 3.98 0.80
N GLN A 90 -12.43 4.28 -0.33
CA GLN A 90 -11.67 5.52 -0.55
C GLN A 90 -12.62 6.67 -0.93
N VAL A 91 -13.37 7.21 0.05
CA VAL A 91 -14.31 8.33 -0.18
C VAL A 91 -13.54 9.65 -0.35
N THR A 92 -13.47 10.16 -1.58
CA THR A 92 -12.64 11.32 -1.96
C THR A 92 -13.22 12.68 -1.57
N THR A 93 -14.50 12.75 -1.21
CA THR A 93 -15.19 13.99 -0.80
C THR A 93 -15.16 14.24 0.72
N GLY A 94 -14.40 13.45 1.47
CA GLY A 94 -14.35 13.48 2.93
C GLY A 94 -15.32 12.47 3.57
N SER A 95 -14.86 11.82 4.64
CA SER A 95 -15.62 10.84 5.42
C SER A 95 -15.06 10.70 6.84
N CYS A 96 -15.79 10.02 7.73
CA CYS A 96 -15.37 9.68 9.08
C CYS A 96 -15.19 8.17 9.21
N ASN A 97 -14.05 7.73 9.75
CA ASN A 97 -13.79 6.32 10.02
C ASN A 97 -13.99 6.01 11.51
N GLY A 98 -15.01 5.19 11.81
CA GLY A 98 -15.30 4.75 13.18
C GLY A 98 -14.49 3.54 13.64
N ILE A 99 -13.66 2.95 12.76
CA ILE A 99 -12.83 1.80 13.11
C ILE A 99 -11.75 2.24 14.10
N PRO A 100 -11.56 1.52 15.24
CA PRO A 100 -10.51 1.82 16.19
C PRO A 100 -9.12 1.86 15.53
N MET A 101 -8.26 2.74 16.04
CA MET A 101 -6.90 2.94 15.52
C MET A 101 -6.03 1.66 15.57
N GLY A 102 -6.16 0.86 16.63
CA GLY A 102 -5.49 -0.44 16.78
C GLY A 102 -4.48 -0.53 17.93
N LYS A 103 -3.73 -1.63 17.95
CA LYS A 103 -2.72 -1.93 18.98
C LYS A 103 -1.46 -1.11 18.76
N LEU A 104 -0.88 -0.60 19.85
CA LEU A 104 0.37 0.16 19.83
C LEU A 104 1.57 -0.75 20.12
N PRO A 105 2.66 -0.69 19.33
CA PRO A 105 3.88 -1.40 19.67
C PRO A 105 4.51 -0.83 20.96
N ALA A 106 5.39 -1.59 21.59
CA ALA A 106 6.22 -1.05 22.68
C ALA A 106 7.19 0.03 22.15
N LYS A 107 7.67 0.92 23.03
CA LYS A 107 8.65 1.96 22.65
C LYS A 107 9.91 1.37 21.99
N THR A 108 10.34 0.19 22.43
CA THR A 108 11.50 -0.55 21.88
C THR A 108 11.23 -1.18 20.51
N ALA A 109 9.96 -1.23 20.07
CA ALA A 109 9.51 -1.79 18.80
C ALA A 109 8.86 -0.73 17.91
N MET A 110 9.18 0.56 18.10
CA MET A 110 8.73 1.61 17.19
C MET A 110 9.33 1.42 15.80
N VAL A 111 8.52 1.65 14.77
CA VAL A 111 8.93 1.59 13.36
C VAL A 111 9.76 2.81 13.02
N SER A 112 10.77 2.62 12.18
CA SER A 112 11.53 3.68 11.52
C SER A 112 11.88 3.25 10.10
N SER A 113 12.09 4.23 9.22
CA SER A 113 12.52 3.99 7.85
C SER A 113 13.73 4.88 7.48
N THR A 114 14.49 4.45 6.48
CA THR A 114 15.57 5.23 5.90
C THR A 114 15.64 4.93 4.40
N ILE A 115 15.55 5.97 3.58
CA ILE A 115 15.68 5.86 2.13
C ILE A 115 17.16 5.75 1.79
N ILE A 116 17.56 4.61 1.22
CA ILE A 116 18.94 4.35 0.79
C ILE A 116 19.17 4.90 -0.62
N ASN A 117 18.18 4.73 -1.51
CA ASN A 117 18.26 5.22 -2.89
C ASN A 117 16.92 5.85 -3.29
N PRO A 118 16.93 7.05 -3.89
CA PRO A 118 18.09 7.94 -4.10
C PRO A 118 18.68 8.50 -2.80
N PRO A 119 20.01 8.62 -2.65
CA PRO A 119 20.60 9.27 -1.49
C PRO A 119 20.57 10.80 -1.63
N THR A 120 20.44 11.51 -0.50
CA THR A 120 20.52 12.97 -0.45
C THR A 120 21.86 13.45 -1.01
N GLY A 121 21.84 14.38 -1.98
CA GLY A 121 23.06 14.91 -2.60
C GLY A 121 23.85 13.88 -3.42
N GLY A 122 23.24 12.75 -3.77
CA GLY A 122 23.81 11.76 -4.67
C GLY A 122 24.04 12.29 -6.08
N LYS A 123 24.66 11.46 -6.93
CA LYS A 123 24.69 11.73 -8.37
C LYS A 123 23.26 11.76 -8.89
N GLY A 124 22.96 12.72 -9.78
CA GLY A 124 21.65 12.81 -10.39
C GLY A 124 21.30 11.54 -11.17
N ILE A 125 20.03 11.15 -11.13
CA ILE A 125 19.50 10.00 -11.88
C ILE A 125 19.27 10.46 -13.33
N PRO A 126 19.65 9.70 -14.37
CA PRO A 126 19.30 10.05 -15.74
C PRO A 126 17.78 10.04 -15.96
N SER A 127 17.25 11.05 -16.66
CA SER A 127 15.83 11.12 -17.03
C SER A 127 15.42 9.94 -17.90
N ASP A 128 14.13 9.61 -17.82
CA ASP A 128 13.45 8.57 -18.60
C ASP A 128 14.15 7.19 -18.52
N THR A 129 14.89 6.95 -17.43
CA THR A 129 15.66 5.73 -17.19
C THR A 129 15.16 5.02 -15.94
N THR A 130 14.86 3.73 -16.06
CA THR A 130 14.44 2.90 -14.93
C THR A 130 15.49 2.90 -13.80
N PHE A 131 15.01 3.10 -12.57
CA PHE A 131 15.81 2.95 -11.36
C PHE A 131 14.95 2.37 -10.23
N ASN A 132 15.59 2.01 -9.12
CA ASN A 132 14.91 1.48 -7.94
C ASN A 132 14.94 2.49 -6.81
N ILE A 133 13.80 2.72 -6.17
CA ILE A 133 13.76 3.30 -4.82
C ILE A 133 14.02 2.14 -3.84
N THR A 134 14.89 2.34 -2.85
CA THR A 134 15.18 1.33 -1.82
C THR A 134 15.09 1.95 -0.43
N VAL A 135 14.41 1.25 0.47
CA VAL A 135 14.10 1.73 1.83
C VAL A 135 14.49 0.66 2.82
N GLN A 136 15.29 1.02 3.82
CA GLN A 136 15.52 0.16 4.98
C GLN A 136 14.47 0.46 6.04
N MET A 137 13.73 -0.58 6.42
CA MET A 137 12.74 -0.54 7.50
C MET A 137 13.29 -1.21 8.75
N SER A 138 12.81 -0.77 9.91
CA SER A 138 13.02 -1.45 11.20
C SER A 138 11.68 -1.66 11.92
N ASN A 139 11.60 -2.74 12.72
CA ASN A 139 10.49 -3.05 13.62
C ASN A 139 9.09 -3.13 12.98
N ILE A 140 9.03 -3.48 11.70
CA ILE A 140 7.78 -3.80 10.98
C ILE A 140 7.83 -5.24 10.47
N VAL A 141 6.70 -5.94 10.53
CA VAL A 141 6.47 -7.19 9.79
C VAL A 141 5.89 -6.81 8.44
N ALA A 142 6.78 -6.60 7.46
CA ALA A 142 6.42 -6.18 6.11
C ALA A 142 5.77 -7.30 5.29
N GLY A 143 5.09 -6.93 4.21
CA GLY A 143 4.46 -7.87 3.28
C GLY A 143 3.01 -8.23 3.62
N SER A 144 2.34 -7.36 4.39
CA SER A 144 0.92 -7.42 4.69
C SER A 144 0.23 -6.15 4.19
N PHE A 145 -0.53 -6.28 3.11
CA PHE A 145 -1.36 -5.22 2.54
C PHE A 145 -2.72 -5.81 2.21
N THR A 146 -3.78 -5.06 2.44
CA THR A 146 -5.16 -5.45 2.12
C THR A 146 -5.67 -4.66 0.92
N ASN A 147 -6.84 -5.04 0.41
CA ASN A 147 -7.44 -4.39 -0.75
C ASN A 147 -7.71 -2.90 -0.45
N ALA A 148 -7.02 -2.01 -1.17
CA ALA A 148 -7.12 -0.56 -0.98
C ALA A 148 -8.48 0.00 -1.41
N ASP A 149 -9.24 -0.71 -2.24
CA ASP A 149 -10.52 -0.23 -2.77
C ASP A 149 -11.72 -0.70 -1.94
N SER A 150 -11.58 -1.82 -1.22
CA SER A 150 -12.69 -2.47 -0.51
C SER A 150 -12.45 -2.68 0.99
N THR A 151 -11.22 -2.51 1.48
CA THR A 151 -10.86 -2.69 2.89
C THR A 151 -10.04 -1.51 3.43
N TYR A 152 -10.15 -0.34 2.80
CA TYR A 152 -9.41 0.86 3.16
C TYR A 152 -9.76 1.33 4.57
N PHE A 153 -8.75 1.35 5.45
CA PHE A 153 -8.89 1.61 6.88
C PHE A 153 -9.97 0.77 7.58
N ALA A 154 -10.31 -0.39 7.02
CA ALA A 154 -11.42 -1.22 7.48
C ALA A 154 -11.06 -2.08 8.71
N ALA A 155 -9.78 -2.19 9.05
CA ALA A 155 -9.31 -2.91 10.22
C ALA A 155 -8.28 -2.09 11.01
N PRO A 156 -8.26 -2.21 12.35
CA PRO A 156 -7.25 -1.57 13.19
C PRO A 156 -5.82 -2.07 12.91
N GLN A 157 -4.82 -1.28 13.31
CA GLN A 157 -3.43 -1.75 13.35
C GLN A 157 -3.30 -2.97 14.29
N ASP A 158 -2.56 -3.99 13.86
CA ASP A 158 -2.25 -5.17 14.67
C ASP A 158 -0.74 -5.44 14.75
N LEU A 159 -0.34 -6.28 15.70
CA LEU A 159 1.04 -6.61 16.00
C LEU A 159 1.31 -8.11 15.88
N SER A 160 2.49 -8.47 15.37
CA SER A 160 3.05 -9.81 15.43
C SER A 160 4.43 -9.75 16.09
N GLY A 161 4.63 -10.52 17.15
CA GLY A 161 5.87 -10.43 17.95
C GLY A 161 6.14 -9.02 18.50
N GLY A 162 5.07 -8.25 18.79
CA GLY A 162 5.17 -6.86 19.28
C GLY A 162 5.52 -5.81 18.22
N LYS A 163 5.71 -6.20 16.95
CA LYS A 163 5.99 -5.31 15.81
C LYS A 163 4.73 -5.10 14.97
N VAL A 164 4.59 -3.93 14.38
CA VAL A 164 3.45 -3.60 13.52
C VAL A 164 3.42 -4.52 12.29
N ILE A 165 2.25 -5.07 11.97
CA ILE A 165 2.02 -5.84 10.74
C ILE A 165 1.56 -4.87 9.65
N GLY A 166 2.24 -4.86 8.51
CA GLY A 166 1.87 -3.94 7.45
C GLY A 166 2.77 -3.93 6.22
N HIS A 167 2.85 -2.75 5.60
CA HIS A 167 3.55 -2.52 4.35
C HIS A 167 4.06 -1.07 4.29
N THR A 168 4.64 -0.64 3.17
CA THR A 168 5.19 0.71 3.03
C THR A 168 4.85 1.29 1.67
N HIS A 169 4.44 2.55 1.63
CA HIS A 169 4.29 3.29 0.38
C HIS A 169 5.52 4.13 0.11
N VAL A 170 5.81 4.38 -1.15
CA VAL A 170 6.73 5.43 -1.59
C VAL A 170 6.00 6.37 -2.55
N THR A 171 6.12 7.66 -2.29
CA THR A 171 5.54 8.71 -3.13
C THR A 171 6.63 9.67 -3.55
N VAL A 172 6.73 9.93 -4.85
CA VAL A 172 7.61 10.94 -5.43
C VAL A 172 6.79 12.14 -5.86
N GLN A 173 7.16 13.32 -5.38
CA GLN A 173 6.56 14.59 -5.76
C GLN A 173 7.58 15.49 -6.45
N ASP A 174 7.12 16.24 -7.45
CA ASP A 174 7.88 17.29 -8.09
C ASP A 174 8.00 18.50 -7.15
N LEU A 175 9.20 19.05 -7.02
CA LEU A 175 9.52 20.24 -6.23
C LEU A 175 9.61 21.50 -7.10
N GLY A 176 9.45 21.37 -8.42
CA GLY A 176 9.54 22.44 -9.39
C GLY A 176 10.99 22.88 -9.64
N SER A 177 11.22 24.19 -9.67
CA SER A 177 12.50 24.77 -10.07
C SER A 177 13.62 24.65 -9.04
N SER A 178 13.35 24.13 -7.84
CA SER A 178 14.32 24.06 -6.74
C SER A 178 14.07 22.84 -5.86
N LEU A 179 15.14 22.25 -5.31
CA LEU A 179 15.03 21.26 -4.23
C LEU A 179 14.49 21.87 -2.93
N ASN A 180 14.39 23.20 -2.81
CA ASN A 180 13.95 23.86 -1.58
C ASN A 180 12.79 24.82 -1.86
N PRO A 181 11.61 24.30 -2.22
CA PRO A 181 10.42 25.12 -2.32
C PRO A 181 10.04 25.67 -0.93
N THR A 182 9.47 26.88 -0.90
CA THR A 182 9.02 27.55 0.34
C THR A 182 7.51 27.47 0.55
N LYS A 183 6.78 26.96 -0.46
CA LYS A 183 5.35 26.67 -0.36
C LYS A 183 5.16 25.17 -0.13
N ALA A 184 4.12 24.83 0.63
CA ALA A 184 3.68 23.44 0.75
C ALA A 184 3.31 22.89 -0.64
N LEU A 185 3.63 21.61 -0.86
CA LEU A 185 3.26 20.91 -2.09
C LEU A 185 1.77 20.55 -2.06
N ASP A 186 1.16 20.47 -3.24
CA ASP A 186 -0.19 19.92 -3.38
C ASP A 186 -0.17 18.42 -3.07
N ALA A 187 -0.92 18.01 -2.05
CA ALA A 187 -0.97 16.62 -1.60
C ALA A 187 -1.76 15.71 -2.56
N THR A 188 -2.50 16.28 -3.51
CA THR A 188 -3.19 15.50 -4.56
C THR A 188 -2.24 15.08 -5.68
N GLN A 189 -1.09 15.74 -5.82
CA GLN A 189 -0.19 15.55 -6.96
C GLN A 189 1.03 14.68 -6.62
N PHE A 190 1.30 13.70 -7.48
CA PHE A 190 2.51 12.87 -7.43
C PHE A 190 3.01 12.48 -8.82
N THR A 191 4.34 12.40 -8.96
CA THR A 191 5.03 11.96 -10.18
C THR A 191 5.26 10.45 -10.21
N PHE A 192 5.21 9.79 -9.05
CA PHE A 192 5.24 8.34 -8.94
C PHE A 192 4.67 7.91 -7.59
N PHE A 193 3.84 6.86 -7.58
CA PHE A 193 3.39 6.20 -6.36
C PHE A 193 3.56 4.69 -6.46
N LYS A 194 3.96 4.07 -5.35
CA LYS A 194 3.94 2.61 -5.23
C LYS A 194 3.74 2.17 -3.77
N GLY A 195 2.76 1.29 -3.55
CA GLY A 195 2.75 0.40 -2.39
C GLY A 195 3.76 -0.73 -2.59
N ILE A 196 4.73 -0.84 -1.68
CA ILE A 196 5.66 -1.98 -1.57
C ILE A 196 4.99 -3.02 -0.68
N ASN A 197 4.43 -4.02 -1.36
CA ASN A 197 3.42 -4.92 -0.84
C ASN A 197 3.99 -6.29 -0.42
N ASP A 198 5.24 -6.57 -0.81
CA ASP A 198 5.97 -7.77 -0.43
C ASP A 198 6.82 -7.54 0.83
N ALA A 199 7.46 -8.61 1.31
CA ALA A 199 8.28 -8.58 2.52
C ALA A 199 9.73 -8.10 2.27
N GLY A 200 10.04 -7.68 1.03
CA GLY A 200 11.40 -7.35 0.61
C GLY A 200 12.35 -8.53 0.75
N ASP A 201 13.54 -8.26 1.29
CA ASP A 201 14.56 -9.26 1.57
C ASP A 201 14.35 -10.06 2.88
N GLY A 202 13.27 -9.77 3.62
CA GLY A 202 13.00 -10.36 4.93
C GLY A 202 13.79 -9.76 6.10
N ASN A 203 14.72 -8.84 5.84
CA ASN A 203 15.51 -8.11 6.84
C ASN A 203 15.19 -6.60 6.84
N GLY A 204 14.07 -6.22 6.22
CA GLY A 204 13.55 -4.86 6.19
C GLY A 204 13.99 -4.03 4.99
N LEU A 205 14.79 -4.56 4.07
CA LEU A 205 15.10 -3.85 2.82
C LEU A 205 13.94 -4.04 1.83
N LEU A 206 13.25 -2.94 1.55
CA LEU A 206 12.13 -2.85 0.62
C LEU A 206 12.56 -2.14 -0.66
N SER A 207 11.93 -2.47 -1.80
CA SER A 207 12.24 -1.82 -3.08
C SER A 207 11.00 -1.56 -3.94
N ALA A 208 11.02 -0.44 -4.67
CA ALA A 208 10.05 -0.10 -5.70
C ALA A 208 10.79 0.24 -7.01
N VAL A 209 10.41 -0.42 -8.11
CA VAL A 209 10.97 -0.14 -9.44
C VAL A 209 10.21 1.01 -10.09
N VAL A 210 10.91 2.10 -10.40
CA VAL A 210 10.40 3.25 -11.15
C VAL A 210 10.60 2.98 -12.65
N THR A 211 9.73 2.14 -13.21
CA THR A 211 9.85 1.70 -14.62
C THR A 211 9.70 2.89 -15.55
N GLY A 212 10.61 3.02 -16.52
CA GLY A 212 10.64 4.15 -17.45
C GLY A 212 11.21 5.44 -16.84
N GLY A 213 11.58 5.45 -15.56
CA GLY A 213 12.19 6.60 -14.89
C GLY A 213 11.22 7.76 -14.70
N LEU A 214 11.79 8.94 -14.49
CA LEU A 214 11.07 10.21 -14.32
C LEU A 214 11.60 11.23 -15.32
N PRO A 215 10.82 12.28 -15.65
CA PRO A 215 11.32 13.46 -16.34
C PRO A 215 12.49 14.11 -15.62
N ALA A 216 13.27 14.92 -16.34
CA ALA A 216 14.29 15.76 -15.70
C ALA A 216 13.64 16.79 -14.76
N GLY A 217 14.14 16.91 -13.54
CA GLY A 217 13.51 17.75 -12.51
C GLY A 217 14.08 17.59 -11.11
N ASN A 218 13.51 18.34 -10.17
CA ASN A 218 13.83 18.28 -8.75
C ASN A 218 12.71 17.54 -8.02
N TYR A 219 13.03 16.49 -7.27
CA TYR A 219 12.03 15.63 -6.67
C TYR A 219 12.27 15.43 -5.18
N ARG A 220 11.19 15.15 -4.45
CA ARG A 220 11.22 14.53 -3.12
C ARG A 220 10.58 13.17 -3.19
N VAL A 221 11.23 12.16 -2.63
CA VAL A 221 10.61 10.88 -2.32
C VAL A 221 10.39 10.80 -0.81
N CYS A 222 9.21 10.35 -0.40
CA CYS A 222 8.89 10.06 0.99
C CYS A 222 8.32 8.65 1.13
N THR A 223 8.55 8.05 2.29
CA THR A 223 7.88 6.82 2.69
C THR A 223 6.59 7.12 3.45
N MET A 224 5.69 6.14 3.46
CA MET A 224 4.63 6.02 4.46
C MET A 224 4.65 4.59 4.98
N ALA A 225 5.18 4.38 6.18
CA ALA A 225 5.03 3.15 6.92
C ALA A 225 3.55 2.99 7.28
N SER A 226 2.97 1.86 6.87
CA SER A 226 1.54 1.64 6.93
C SER A 226 1.24 0.29 7.59
N SER A 227 0.14 0.22 8.34
CA SER A 227 -0.41 -1.07 8.75
C SER A 227 -1.12 -1.76 7.57
N SER A 228 -1.63 -2.99 7.76
CA SER A 228 -2.22 -3.78 6.67
C SER A 228 -3.36 -3.09 5.92
N ASN A 229 -4.15 -2.23 6.59
CA ASN A 229 -5.32 -1.57 6.01
C ASN A 229 -5.07 -0.12 5.60
N HIS A 230 -3.82 0.19 5.29
CA HIS A 230 -3.36 1.46 4.70
C HIS A 230 -3.18 2.63 5.67
N GLN A 231 -3.65 2.56 6.92
CA GLN A 231 -3.44 3.66 7.87
C GLN A 231 -1.96 3.80 8.22
N PRO A 232 -1.43 5.04 8.31
CA PRO A 232 -0.09 5.29 8.83
C PRO A 232 0.11 4.63 10.18
N VAL A 233 1.31 4.12 10.44
CA VAL A 233 1.59 3.41 11.68
C VAL A 233 1.47 4.33 12.90
N ILE A 234 0.85 3.81 13.96
CA ILE A 234 0.60 4.54 15.21
C ILE A 234 1.56 4.03 16.27
N MET A 235 2.17 4.97 17.01
CA MET A 235 3.29 4.72 17.93
C MET A 235 2.95 5.13 19.36
N PRO A 236 3.59 4.53 20.38
CA PRO A 236 3.17 4.62 21.78
C PRO A 236 3.52 5.94 22.50
N VAL A 237 4.37 6.80 21.94
CA VAL A 237 4.84 8.02 22.61
C VAL A 237 4.96 9.19 21.65
N ALA A 238 4.64 10.40 22.10
CA ALA A 238 4.72 11.61 21.27
C ALA A 238 6.17 12.03 20.95
N GLN A 239 7.07 12.00 21.96
CA GLN A 239 8.48 12.35 21.79
C GLN A 239 9.26 11.16 21.18
N ARG A 240 9.39 11.14 19.85
CA ARG A 240 10.04 10.08 19.07
C ARG A 240 10.51 10.59 17.70
N GLY A 241 11.35 9.82 17.02
CA GLY A 241 11.55 9.96 15.58
C GLY A 241 10.31 9.57 14.78
N THR A 242 10.21 10.07 13.55
CA THR A 242 9.15 9.68 12.61
C THR A 242 9.36 8.25 12.12
N ALA A 243 8.27 7.54 11.83
CA ALA A 243 8.33 6.22 11.19
C ALA A 243 8.75 6.33 9.71
N ASP A 244 8.47 7.49 9.11
CA ASP A 244 8.69 7.81 7.72
C ASP A 244 10.00 8.57 7.51
N ASP A 245 10.53 8.52 6.29
CA ASP A 245 11.70 9.26 5.86
C ASP A 245 11.39 9.97 4.54
N CYS A 246 12.10 11.07 4.29
CA CYS A 246 11.97 11.86 3.09
C CYS A 246 13.36 12.33 2.63
N THR A 247 13.67 12.10 1.36
CA THR A 247 14.88 12.63 0.74
C THR A 247 14.58 13.33 -0.57
N LYS A 248 15.49 14.23 -0.97
CA LYS A 248 15.37 15.04 -2.17
C LYS A 248 16.49 14.69 -3.12
N PHE A 249 16.16 14.62 -4.41
CA PHE A 249 17.09 14.20 -5.46
C PHE A 249 16.80 14.91 -6.77
N VAL A 250 17.78 14.88 -7.67
CA VAL A 250 17.69 15.46 -9.00
C VAL A 250 17.64 14.36 -10.04
N VAL A 251 16.74 14.51 -10.99
CA VAL A 251 16.75 13.75 -12.24
C VAL A 251 17.31 14.67 -13.32
N THR A 252 18.32 14.19 -14.03
CA THR A 252 19.20 14.97 -14.92
C THR A 252 18.94 14.66 -16.39
N GLY A 253 19.47 15.49 -17.28
CA GLY A 253 19.23 15.38 -18.72
C GLY A 253 18.06 16.24 -19.17
N SER A 254 17.37 15.81 -20.21
CA SER A 254 16.31 16.59 -20.88
C SER A 254 15.06 15.77 -21.19
N GLY A 255 14.91 14.58 -20.59
CA GLY A 255 13.71 13.76 -20.74
C GLY A 255 12.49 14.45 -20.16
N THR A 256 11.34 14.27 -20.80
CA THR A 256 10.07 14.91 -20.44
C THR A 256 8.94 13.88 -20.31
N THR A 257 9.27 12.60 -20.26
CA THR A 257 8.28 11.52 -20.33
C THR A 257 7.66 11.29 -18.95
N ALA A 258 6.39 11.65 -18.78
CA ALA A 258 5.69 11.38 -17.52
C ALA A 258 5.66 9.87 -17.22
N ASN A 259 5.82 9.51 -15.94
CA ASN A 259 5.79 8.11 -15.54
C ASN A 259 4.35 7.57 -15.60
N ALA A 260 4.16 6.33 -16.03
CA ALA A 260 2.82 5.73 -16.08
C ALA A 260 2.13 5.66 -14.69
N ALA A 261 2.91 5.58 -13.61
CA ALA A 261 2.44 5.58 -12.23
C ALA A 261 2.42 6.98 -11.57
N SER A 262 2.48 8.06 -12.36
CA SER A 262 2.11 9.41 -11.89
C SER A 262 0.59 9.54 -11.75
N ASP A 263 0.13 10.59 -11.07
CA ASP A 263 -1.30 10.89 -10.86
C ASP A 263 -2.05 10.97 -12.21
N ASP A 264 -1.56 11.81 -13.13
CA ASP A 264 -2.09 11.94 -14.50
C ASP A 264 -1.62 10.84 -15.46
N GLY A 265 -0.82 9.88 -14.97
CA GLY A 265 -0.31 8.77 -15.75
C GLY A 265 -1.39 7.71 -15.99
N SER A 266 -1.24 6.90 -17.04
CA SER A 266 -2.24 5.87 -17.36
C SER A 266 -2.51 4.89 -16.21
N GLY A 267 -1.50 4.58 -15.40
CA GLY A 267 -1.62 3.74 -14.21
C GLY A 267 -2.28 4.45 -13.03
N GLY A 268 -1.96 5.73 -12.78
CA GLY A 268 -2.61 6.54 -11.74
C GLY A 268 -4.11 6.72 -12.02
N GLN A 269 -4.44 7.10 -13.25
CA GLN A 269 -5.83 7.27 -13.69
C GLN A 269 -6.64 5.97 -13.62
N ALA A 270 -6.02 4.83 -13.99
CA ALA A 270 -6.66 3.53 -13.87
C ALA A 270 -6.93 3.15 -12.40
N ALA A 271 -6.00 3.42 -11.48
CA ALA A 271 -6.19 3.18 -10.05
C ALA A 271 -7.30 4.07 -9.48
N ALA A 272 -7.34 5.36 -9.83
CA ALA A 272 -8.39 6.28 -9.42
C ALA A 272 -9.78 5.84 -9.91
N ALA A 273 -9.88 5.39 -11.16
CA ALA A 273 -11.12 4.86 -11.73
C ALA A 273 -11.61 3.59 -11.01
N LEU A 274 -10.69 2.72 -10.60
CA LEU A 274 -11.03 1.52 -9.84
C LEU A 274 -11.57 1.88 -8.44
N ALA A 275 -10.90 2.78 -7.73
CA ALA A 275 -11.37 3.28 -6.44
C ALA A 275 -12.76 3.93 -6.55
N ALA A 276 -12.99 4.76 -7.57
CA ALA A 276 -14.30 5.36 -7.82
C ALA A 276 -15.39 4.32 -8.11
N SER A 277 -15.05 3.26 -8.85
CA SER A 277 -15.96 2.14 -9.12
C SER A 277 -16.31 1.37 -7.85
N ALA A 278 -15.34 1.17 -6.96
CA ALA A 278 -15.56 0.53 -5.66
C ALA A 278 -16.46 1.37 -4.76
N VAL A 279 -16.24 2.69 -4.71
CA VAL A 279 -17.11 3.64 -4.00
C VAL A 279 -18.55 3.58 -4.53
N ALA A 280 -18.71 3.59 -5.85
CA ALA A 280 -20.03 3.50 -6.50
C ALA A 280 -20.75 2.18 -6.20
N ALA A 281 -20.01 1.07 -6.07
CA ALA A 281 -20.56 -0.23 -5.70
C ALA A 281 -20.93 -0.33 -4.21
N GLY A 282 -20.33 0.52 -3.36
CA GLY A 282 -20.54 0.54 -1.93
C GLY A 282 -19.72 -0.50 -1.15
N PRO A 283 -19.81 -0.51 0.19
CA PRO A 283 -19.09 -1.43 1.06
C PRO A 283 -19.47 -2.89 0.81
N ASN A 284 -18.54 -3.82 1.10
CA ASN A 284 -18.73 -5.27 0.85
C ASN A 284 -19.01 -5.63 -0.63
N ASN A 285 -18.47 -4.84 -1.56
CA ASN A 285 -18.57 -5.01 -3.01
C ASN A 285 -17.87 -6.30 -3.52
N SER A 286 -18.41 -7.46 -3.15
CA SER A 286 -17.99 -8.74 -3.69
C SER A 286 -18.28 -8.75 -5.20
N VAL A 287 -17.35 -9.26 -6.00
CA VAL A 287 -17.46 -9.36 -7.47
C VAL A 287 -18.69 -10.13 -7.98
N ALA A 288 -19.42 -10.85 -7.10
CA ALA A 288 -20.71 -11.45 -7.41
C ALA A 288 -21.89 -10.45 -7.46
N SER A 289 -21.75 -9.27 -6.85
CA SER A 289 -22.80 -8.25 -6.75
C SER A 289 -22.99 -7.44 -8.03
N SER A 290 -21.95 -7.38 -8.88
CA SER A 290 -21.98 -6.65 -10.16
C SER A 290 -22.59 -7.47 -11.31
N ALA A 291 -22.75 -8.79 -11.16
CA ALA A 291 -23.46 -9.62 -12.13
C ALA A 291 -25.00 -9.49 -12.04
N ALA A 292 -25.53 -9.00 -10.91
CA ALA A 292 -26.98 -8.81 -10.71
C ALA A 292 -27.49 -7.43 -11.18
N ALA A 293 -26.59 -6.46 -11.44
CA ALA A 293 -26.96 -5.10 -11.88
C ALA A 293 -26.94 -4.91 -13.40
N ALA A 294 -26.54 -5.94 -14.18
CA ALA A 294 -26.47 -5.88 -15.64
C ALA A 294 -27.73 -6.38 -16.37
N SER A 295 -28.80 -6.76 -15.65
CA SER A 295 -30.03 -7.31 -16.27
C SER A 295 -31.30 -6.46 -16.10
N SER A 296 -31.22 -5.17 -15.77
CA SER A 296 -32.40 -4.30 -15.76
C SER A 296 -32.20 -2.97 -16.47
N LYS A 297 -31.94 -3.04 -17.79
CA LYS A 297 -32.36 -2.01 -18.75
C LYS A 297 -33.17 -2.70 -19.86
N GLY A 298 -34.46 -2.86 -19.60
CA GLY A 298 -35.47 -3.21 -20.60
C GLY A 298 -36.73 -2.41 -20.29
N SER A 299 -36.97 -1.35 -21.06
CA SER A 299 -38.16 -0.51 -21.00
C SER A 299 -39.31 -1.15 -21.78
N ALA A 300 -40.55 -0.87 -21.34
CA ALA A 300 -41.87 -1.13 -21.95
C ALA A 300 -42.43 -2.56 -21.73
N ALA A 301 -43.71 -2.80 -21.38
CA ALA A 301 -44.94 -2.01 -21.51
C ALA A 301 -46.02 -2.46 -20.49
N LYS A 302 -47.07 -1.62 -20.36
CA LYS A 302 -48.30 -1.84 -19.59
C LYS A 302 -49.06 -3.12 -20.00
N GLY A 303 -49.64 -3.85 -19.04
CA GLY A 303 -50.61 -4.90 -19.28
C GLY A 303 -51.16 -5.53 -17.99
N ASN A 304 -52.47 -5.74 -17.95
CA ASN A 304 -53.34 -6.00 -16.79
C ASN A 304 -53.12 -7.31 -16.02
N ALA A 305 -53.67 -7.33 -14.81
CA ALA A 305 -53.80 -8.43 -13.85
C ALA A 305 -54.29 -9.78 -14.42
N ASN A 306 -53.76 -10.90 -13.89
CA ASN A 306 -54.58 -11.90 -13.19
C ASN A 306 -53.72 -12.87 -12.35
N ALA A 307 -54.32 -13.37 -11.28
CA ALA A 307 -53.77 -14.30 -10.29
C ALA A 307 -53.47 -15.71 -10.85
N ALA A 308 -52.52 -16.40 -10.24
CA ALA A 308 -52.72 -17.72 -9.61
C ALA A 308 -51.41 -18.31 -9.09
N SER A 309 -51.45 -18.78 -7.84
CA SER A 309 -50.40 -19.55 -7.20
C SER A 309 -50.34 -20.96 -7.80
N ALA A 310 -49.14 -21.53 -7.93
CA ALA A 310 -48.97 -22.98 -7.91
C ALA A 310 -47.60 -23.37 -7.34
N THR A 311 -47.69 -24.30 -6.42
CA THR A 311 -46.70 -24.85 -5.50
C THR A 311 -45.70 -25.77 -6.19
N SER A 312 -44.54 -25.92 -5.54
CA SER A 312 -43.83 -27.19 -5.26
C SER A 312 -42.52 -27.51 -6.00
N LYS A 313 -41.48 -27.58 -5.14
CA LYS A 313 -40.51 -28.66 -4.94
C LYS A 313 -39.52 -29.03 -6.06
N ALA A 314 -38.27 -28.69 -5.75
CA ALA A 314 -37.15 -29.61 -5.52
C ALA A 314 -36.96 -30.80 -6.47
N ALA A 315 -35.83 -30.80 -7.17
CA ALA A 315 -35.02 -32.00 -7.36
C ALA A 315 -33.54 -31.64 -7.55
N LYS A 316 -32.73 -32.04 -6.58
CA LYS A 316 -31.28 -32.25 -6.67
C LYS A 316 -31.07 -33.65 -7.25
N ALA A 317 -30.30 -33.79 -8.33
CA ALA A 317 -29.63 -35.05 -8.63
C ALA A 317 -28.40 -34.83 -9.50
N THR A 318 -27.34 -35.49 -9.07
CA THR A 318 -25.96 -35.51 -9.55
C THR A 318 -25.77 -36.67 -10.54
N SER A 319 -24.95 -36.49 -11.58
CA SER A 319 -24.11 -37.52 -12.25
C SER A 319 -23.19 -36.76 -13.23
N THR A 320 -21.87 -36.71 -13.09
CA THR A 320 -20.80 -37.73 -13.16
C THR A 320 -20.56 -38.30 -14.57
N ALA A 321 -19.49 -37.75 -15.18
CA ALA A 321 -18.41 -38.40 -15.94
C ALA A 321 -18.48 -38.63 -17.46
N SER A 322 -17.28 -38.40 -18.05
CA SER A 322 -16.69 -38.89 -19.32
C SER A 322 -17.13 -38.14 -20.59
N THR A 323 -16.28 -37.76 -21.56
CA THR A 323 -14.88 -38.11 -21.86
C THR A 323 -14.33 -37.14 -22.94
N SER A 324 -13.03 -36.81 -22.81
CA SER A 324 -12.02 -36.58 -23.88
C SER A 324 -12.39 -36.00 -25.26
N ALA A 325 -11.75 -34.88 -25.61
CA ALA A 325 -11.12 -34.71 -26.93
C ALA A 325 -9.93 -33.73 -26.84
N LYS A 326 -8.76 -34.20 -27.31
CA LYS A 326 -7.49 -33.48 -27.48
C LYS A 326 -7.17 -33.45 -28.97
N ALA A 327 -6.89 -32.27 -29.52
CA ALA A 327 -6.13 -32.00 -30.75
C ALA A 327 -5.71 -30.52 -30.67
N ALA A 328 -4.44 -30.08 -30.63
CA ALA A 328 -3.34 -30.20 -31.62
C ALA A 328 -3.81 -29.72 -33.02
N SER A 329 -3.20 -28.79 -33.74
CA SER A 329 -1.87 -28.17 -33.69
C SER A 329 -1.77 -27.01 -34.71
N THR A 330 -0.70 -26.21 -34.60
CA THR A 330 0.09 -25.56 -35.69
C THR A 330 -0.56 -24.50 -36.60
N ALA A 331 0.04 -23.30 -36.67
CA ALA A 331 1.01 -22.96 -37.73
C ALA A 331 1.59 -21.54 -37.60
N ASN A 332 2.81 -21.47 -38.10
CA ASN A 332 3.83 -20.44 -38.10
C ASN A 332 3.61 -19.42 -39.25
N ALA A 333 4.01 -18.15 -39.09
CA ALA A 333 4.45 -17.32 -40.23
C ALA A 333 5.24 -16.07 -39.78
N GLN A 334 6.35 -15.88 -40.48
CA GLN A 334 7.43 -14.92 -40.29
C GLN A 334 7.58 -14.12 -41.60
N GLY A 335 8.05 -12.87 -41.50
CA GLY A 335 8.46 -12.02 -42.64
C GLY A 335 7.61 -10.75 -42.78
N GLY A 336 8.11 -9.57 -43.15
CA GLY A 336 9.44 -9.14 -43.59
C GLY A 336 9.30 -7.84 -44.42
N ASN A 337 9.97 -6.77 -43.95
CA ASN A 337 10.70 -5.72 -44.69
C ASN A 337 10.07 -4.76 -45.76
N LYS A 338 10.61 -3.51 -45.71
CA LYS A 338 10.69 -2.39 -46.69
C LYS A 338 9.40 -1.55 -46.91
N GLY A 339 9.40 -0.22 -47.02
CA GLY A 339 10.43 0.83 -47.07
C GLY A 339 9.87 2.12 -47.72
N GLN A 340 10.58 3.26 -47.56
CA GLN A 340 10.46 4.57 -48.25
C GLN A 340 9.31 5.51 -47.80
N GLY A 341 9.46 6.83 -47.67
CA GLY A 341 10.59 7.76 -47.85
C GLY A 341 10.14 9.24 -47.89
N GLY A 342 11.08 10.16 -47.61
CA GLY A 342 11.07 11.60 -47.98
C GLY A 342 10.66 12.60 -46.87
N LYS A 343 11.19 13.83 -46.77
CA LYS A 343 12.32 14.59 -47.36
C LYS A 343 12.35 15.98 -46.69
N ASN A 344 13.56 16.52 -46.40
CA ASN A 344 14.02 17.93 -46.33
C ASN A 344 13.32 18.95 -45.38
N GLY A 345 14.00 19.94 -44.76
CA GLY A 345 15.40 20.40 -44.79
C GLY A 345 15.60 21.74 -44.06
N GLY A 346 16.88 22.16 -43.89
CA GLY A 346 17.37 23.53 -43.60
C GLY A 346 17.76 23.82 -42.14
N THR A 347 19.05 23.81 -41.71
CA THR A 347 20.07 24.91 -41.71
C THR A 347 19.56 26.24 -41.12
N ASN A 348 20.21 26.96 -40.19
CA ASN A 348 21.64 27.22 -40.00
C ASN A 348 21.90 27.97 -38.66
N ALA A 349 23.15 27.90 -38.17
CA ALA A 349 23.92 28.93 -37.42
C ALA A 349 23.45 29.43 -36.02
N GLN A 350 24.27 29.89 -35.07
CA GLN A 350 25.71 29.88 -34.77
C GLN A 350 25.90 30.70 -33.48
N GLY A 351 26.77 30.24 -32.56
CA GLY A 351 27.62 31.12 -31.73
C GLY A 351 27.13 31.55 -30.34
N GLY A 352 28.05 31.50 -29.36
CA GLY A 352 27.95 32.34 -28.15
C GLY A 352 28.57 31.77 -26.88
N ARG A 353 29.85 32.05 -26.65
CA ARG A 353 30.64 31.77 -25.44
C ARG A 353 30.10 32.48 -24.19
N GLY A 354 30.37 31.93 -23.01
CA GLY A 354 30.38 32.71 -21.76
C GLY A 354 30.52 31.85 -20.50
N GLY A 355 31.77 31.58 -20.10
CA GLY A 355 32.05 31.00 -18.78
C GLY A 355 32.04 32.06 -17.69
N ASN A 356 31.71 31.67 -16.46
CA ASN A 356 32.48 32.11 -15.30
C ASN A 356 32.22 31.20 -14.10
N ASN A 357 33.33 30.75 -13.52
CA ASN A 357 33.38 29.80 -12.43
C ASN A 357 33.82 30.53 -11.16
N GLY A 358 33.18 30.19 -10.04
CA GLY A 358 33.80 30.17 -8.72
C GLY A 358 33.90 31.49 -7.95
N LYS A 359 33.16 31.57 -6.84
CA LYS A 359 33.75 32.01 -5.57
C LYS A 359 33.10 31.32 -4.37
N ARG A 360 33.99 30.66 -3.63
CA ARG A 360 33.81 29.94 -2.37
C ARG A 360 33.16 30.81 -1.29
N ARG A 361 32.26 30.21 -0.50
CA ARG A 361 32.12 30.54 0.92
C ARG A 361 32.01 29.26 1.75
N ARG A 362 33.04 29.04 2.58
CA ARG A 362 32.98 28.15 3.74
C ARG A 362 32.19 28.89 4.82
N SER A 363 31.20 28.23 5.42
CA SER A 363 30.71 28.57 6.75
C SER A 363 30.68 27.30 7.57
N ARG A 364 31.47 27.30 8.65
CA ARG A 364 31.42 26.33 9.74
C ARG A 364 30.01 26.34 10.34
N LEU A 365 29.45 25.16 10.53
CA LEU A 365 28.38 24.90 11.48
C LEU A 365 29.03 24.40 12.77
N GLU A 366 28.96 25.19 13.83
CA GLU A 366 28.90 24.68 15.19
C GLU A 366 27.48 24.90 15.67
N PHE A 367 26.80 23.83 16.09
CA PHE A 367 25.74 23.91 17.09
C PHE A 367 25.68 22.58 17.85
N ILE A 368 25.96 22.68 19.14
CA ILE A 368 25.61 21.75 20.22
C ILE A 368 24.33 22.30 20.84
N ALA A 369 23.30 21.46 20.94
CA ALA A 369 22.31 21.32 22.01
C ALA A 369 21.14 20.48 21.49
#